data_AF-A0AAV4V197-F1
#
_entry.id   AF-A0AAV4V197-F1
#
_cell.length_a   1.000
_cell.length_b   1.000
_cell.length_c   1.000
_cell.angle_alpha   90.00
_cell.angle_beta   90.00
_cell.angle_gamma   90.00
#
_symmetry.space_group_name_H-M   'P 1'
#
loop_
_entity.id
_entity.type
_entity.pdbx_description
1 polymer ?
#
loop_
_entity_poly.entity_id
_entity_poly.type
_entity_poly.pdbx_seq_one_letter_code
_entity_poly.pdbx_strand_id
1 'polypeptide(L)'
;MKCAGFHWKKQKWSKCSSTCGKGYKEREVMCVSGNNTVNEQLCNHLKKPKERRKCHQYQCSLTWMTTPWSECSQTCGKGVQTRNATCHRVNAYKWINSEPFLKPNSSELWCTTEDKPSITRGCNLGICSENIWVAGVWSACNVKCGTGRQRRRVYCHRADGKRISNSQCDEKLRPQRRRRCHERPCAAINCLDIQKRSNITFDGEQEIFIRGRYVKIYCAKMNTSKPQEYITLIRGDQDNYSEVYSKKLTNPDTCPYGGSRYDACNCVNDDSIRPGLTTFQRIAINITSLAVITNDWTFSQTPVCNRFLLENLEIVTADHLVLKVDFL
;
A
#
# COMPACT_ATOMS: atom_id res chain seq x y z
N MET A 1 26.09 -2.62 -58.19
CA MET A 1 25.62 -3.65 -57.24
C MET A 1 25.98 -3.21 -55.83
N LYS A 2 25.01 -3.03 -54.92
CA LYS A 2 25.29 -2.80 -53.49
C LYS A 2 25.37 -4.18 -52.81
N CYS A 3 26.52 -4.54 -52.26
CA CYS A 3 26.64 -5.77 -51.47
C CYS A 3 25.72 -5.66 -50.24
N ALA A 4 24.83 -6.63 -50.07
CA ALA A 4 23.95 -6.70 -48.90
C ALA A 4 24.78 -7.09 -47.66
N GLY A 5 25.12 -6.11 -46.84
CA GLY A 5 25.85 -6.34 -45.59
C GLY A 5 25.00 -7.06 -44.53
N PHE A 6 25.63 -7.98 -43.80
CA PHE A 6 25.02 -8.66 -42.65
C PHE A 6 24.90 -7.71 -41.46
N HIS A 7 23.76 -7.70 -40.80
CA HIS A 7 23.58 -6.91 -39.58
C HIS A 7 22.50 -7.50 -38.66
N TRP A 8 22.54 -7.10 -37.39
CA TRP A 8 21.54 -7.49 -36.39
C TRP A 8 20.24 -6.71 -36.56
N LYS A 9 19.15 -7.42 -36.82
CA LYS A 9 17.79 -6.89 -36.81
C LYS A 9 17.17 -7.07 -35.43
N LYS A 10 16.65 -5.98 -34.85
CA LYS A 10 16.00 -5.96 -33.54
C LYS A 10 14.49 -5.99 -33.73
N GLN A 11 13.81 -6.97 -33.14
CA GLN A 11 12.36 -6.93 -33.06
C GLN A 11 11.87 -5.93 -32.01
N LYS A 12 10.56 -5.69 -32.01
CA LYS A 12 9.90 -4.91 -30.95
C LYS A 12 10.02 -5.64 -29.62
N TRP A 13 10.08 -4.88 -28.54
CA TRP A 13 10.06 -5.45 -27.20
C TRP A 13 8.69 -6.06 -26.90
N SER A 14 8.70 -7.19 -26.18
CA SER A 14 7.52 -7.77 -25.55
C SER A 14 6.89 -6.82 -24.53
N LYS A 15 5.68 -7.15 -24.08
CA LYS A 15 5.13 -6.58 -22.84
C LYS A 15 6.05 -6.93 -21.67
N CYS A 16 5.99 -6.11 -20.62
CA CYS A 16 6.74 -6.40 -19.40
C CYS A 16 6.21 -7.69 -18.77
N SER A 17 7.09 -8.53 -18.24
CA SER A 17 6.75 -9.77 -17.53
C SER A 17 5.85 -9.51 -16.32
N SER A 18 6.00 -8.35 -15.70
CA SER A 18 5.22 -7.92 -14.55
C SER A 18 4.20 -6.87 -14.99
N THR A 19 2.99 -6.93 -14.44
CA THR A 19 1.92 -5.93 -14.68
C THR A 19 2.11 -4.67 -13.84
N CYS A 20 2.86 -4.76 -12.75
CA CYS A 20 3.25 -3.65 -11.87
C CYS A 20 4.71 -3.82 -11.42
N GLY A 21 5.35 -2.75 -10.93
CA GLY A 21 6.67 -2.86 -10.28
C GLY A 21 7.81 -3.26 -11.23
N LYS A 22 8.80 -3.99 -10.73
CA LYS A 22 9.98 -4.38 -11.53
C LYS A 22 9.67 -5.63 -12.35
N GLY A 23 10.17 -5.66 -13.57
CA GLY A 23 10.07 -6.82 -14.43
C GLY A 23 11.10 -6.80 -15.54
N TYR A 24 10.93 -7.68 -16.51
CA TYR A 24 11.76 -7.77 -17.70
C TYR A 24 10.91 -7.80 -18.95
N LYS A 25 11.42 -7.23 -20.03
CA LYS A 25 10.87 -7.40 -21.36
C LYS A 25 11.96 -7.97 -22.26
N GLU A 26 11.52 -8.81 -23.18
CA GLU A 26 12.38 -9.55 -24.08
C GLU A 26 12.09 -9.14 -25.52
N ARG A 27 13.08 -9.31 -26.39
CA ARG A 27 12.91 -9.14 -27.83
C ARG A 27 13.77 -10.17 -28.52
N GLU A 28 13.30 -10.59 -29.68
CA GLU A 28 14.08 -11.40 -30.58
C GLU A 28 15.11 -10.54 -31.33
N VAL A 29 16.30 -11.09 -31.51
CA VAL A 29 17.40 -10.47 -32.25
C VAL A 29 17.89 -11.47 -33.29
N MET A 30 17.72 -11.13 -34.57
CA MET A 30 18.03 -12.02 -35.69
C MET A 30 19.13 -11.42 -36.57
N CYS A 31 20.00 -12.27 -37.13
CA CYS A 31 20.94 -11.85 -38.17
C CYS A 31 20.22 -11.78 -39.52
N VAL A 32 20.40 -10.69 -40.28
CA VAL A 32 19.76 -10.52 -41.58
C VAL A 32 20.74 -10.05 -42.65
N SER A 33 20.47 -10.42 -43.90
CA SER A 33 21.08 -9.86 -45.11
C SER A 33 19.97 -9.30 -45.99
N GLY A 34 19.94 -7.97 -46.16
CA GLY A 34 18.79 -7.28 -46.73
C GLY A 34 17.53 -7.50 -45.86
N ASN A 35 16.51 -8.16 -46.42
CA ASN A 35 15.27 -8.50 -45.72
C ASN A 35 15.19 -9.95 -45.21
N ASN A 36 16.16 -10.80 -45.56
CA ASN A 36 16.11 -12.24 -45.24
C ASN A 36 16.83 -12.52 -43.92
N THR A 37 16.19 -13.32 -43.07
CA THR A 37 16.82 -13.89 -41.87
C THR A 37 17.84 -14.94 -42.30
N VAL A 38 19.05 -14.83 -41.77
CA VAL A 38 20.17 -15.73 -42.07
C VAL A 38 20.75 -16.31 -40.78
N ASN A 39 21.69 -17.25 -40.92
CA ASN A 39 22.35 -17.86 -39.77
C ASN A 39 23.01 -16.82 -38.87
N GLU A 40 22.76 -16.94 -37.57
CA GLU A 40 23.25 -16.05 -36.53
C GLU A 40 24.77 -15.84 -36.57
N GLN A 41 25.52 -16.89 -36.91
CA GLN A 41 26.98 -16.89 -36.95
C GLN A 41 27.56 -15.83 -37.90
N LEU A 42 26.82 -15.48 -38.96
CA LEU A 42 27.25 -14.48 -39.94
C LEU A 42 27.30 -13.06 -39.34
N CYS A 43 26.60 -12.80 -38.23
CA CYS A 43 26.63 -11.54 -37.52
C CYS A 43 27.48 -11.57 -36.24
N ASN A 44 28.15 -12.68 -35.89
CA ASN A 44 28.92 -12.81 -34.64
C ASN A 44 30.08 -11.82 -34.51
N HIS A 45 30.64 -11.39 -35.64
CA HIS A 45 31.67 -10.35 -35.70
C HIS A 45 31.14 -8.96 -35.31
N LEU A 46 29.80 -8.80 -35.24
CA LEU A 46 29.11 -7.59 -34.81
C LEU A 46 28.57 -7.76 -33.40
N LYS A 47 28.56 -6.68 -32.62
CA LYS A 47 28.05 -6.68 -31.25
C LYS A 47 26.55 -7.02 -31.20
N LYS A 48 26.20 -8.22 -30.72
CA LYS A 48 24.81 -8.66 -30.57
C LYS A 48 24.04 -7.73 -29.62
N PRO A 49 22.90 -7.16 -30.05
CA PRO A 49 22.03 -6.37 -29.18
C PRO A 49 21.48 -7.18 -27.99
N LYS A 50 21.24 -6.50 -26.85
CA LYS A 50 20.60 -7.16 -25.69
C LYS A 50 19.19 -7.65 -26.04
N GLU A 51 18.92 -8.91 -25.70
CA GLU A 51 17.62 -9.57 -25.87
C GLU A 51 16.69 -9.38 -24.68
N ARG A 52 17.24 -9.08 -23.50
CA ARG A 52 16.48 -8.82 -22.27
C ARG A 52 16.80 -7.45 -21.69
N ARG A 53 15.76 -6.71 -21.27
CA ARG A 53 15.90 -5.40 -20.62
C ARG A 53 14.96 -5.30 -19.42
N LYS A 54 15.44 -4.65 -18.35
CA LYS A 54 14.59 -4.29 -17.20
C LYS A 54 13.47 -3.35 -17.65
N CYS A 55 12.27 -3.60 -17.16
CA CYS A 55 11.13 -2.69 -17.23
C CYS A 55 10.66 -2.36 -15.81
N HIS A 56 10.01 -1.21 -15.69
CA HIS A 56 9.39 -0.77 -14.45
C HIS A 56 7.97 -0.34 -14.81
N GLN A 57 7.00 -1.14 -14.38
CA GLN A 57 5.60 -0.79 -14.45
C GLN A 57 5.22 0.05 -13.22
N TYR A 58 4.19 0.85 -13.40
CA TYR A 58 3.71 1.74 -12.36
C TYR A 58 3.06 0.96 -11.19
N GLN A 59 3.07 1.60 -10.01
CA GLN A 59 2.41 1.28 -8.74
C GLN A 59 1.85 -0.16 -8.57
N CYS A 60 2.60 -1.02 -7.86
CA CYS A 60 2.03 -2.26 -7.33
C CYS A 60 1.15 -1.98 -6.11
N SER A 61 0.04 -2.71 -5.99
CA SER A 61 -0.83 -2.70 -4.82
C SER A 61 -0.24 -3.48 -3.62
N LEU A 62 0.88 -4.16 -3.82
CA LEU A 62 1.62 -4.93 -2.82
C LEU A 62 3.13 -4.73 -2.98
N THR A 63 3.87 -4.76 -1.88
CA THR A 63 5.33 -4.69 -1.89
C THR A 63 5.96 -5.51 -0.77
N TRP A 64 7.19 -5.95 -1.01
CA TRP A 64 8.01 -6.58 0.01
C TRP A 64 8.64 -5.53 0.92
N MET A 65 8.39 -5.64 2.23
CA MET A 65 9.17 -4.98 3.25
C MET A 65 10.22 -5.93 3.81
N THR A 66 11.35 -5.37 4.20
CA THR A 66 12.40 -6.15 4.86
C THR A 66 12.80 -5.51 6.17
N THR A 67 13.10 -6.34 7.15
CA THR A 67 13.77 -5.88 8.36
C THR A 67 15.21 -5.49 8.03
N PRO A 68 15.88 -4.71 8.90
CA PRO A 68 17.33 -4.60 8.86
C PRO A 68 17.99 -5.98 8.93
N TRP A 69 19.17 -6.10 8.33
CA TRP A 69 20.01 -7.29 8.46
C TRP A 69 20.42 -7.52 9.92
N SER A 70 20.49 -8.78 10.32
CA SER A 70 21.10 -9.25 11.56
C SER A 70 22.58 -8.88 11.62
N GLU A 71 23.20 -9.05 12.78
CA GLU A 71 24.66 -9.13 12.84
C GLU A 71 25.16 -10.38 12.10
N CYS A 72 26.43 -10.37 11.71
CA CYS A 72 27.06 -11.51 11.06
C CYS A 72 27.06 -12.71 12.02
N SER A 73 26.79 -13.91 11.51
CA SER A 73 26.79 -15.15 12.31
C SER A 73 28.15 -15.50 12.91
N GLN A 74 29.22 -14.87 12.41
CA GLN A 74 30.58 -15.00 12.91
C GLN A 74 31.08 -13.62 13.37
N THR A 75 32.06 -13.63 14.28
CA THR A 75 32.76 -12.42 14.75
C THR A 75 33.99 -12.07 13.91
N CYS A 76 34.49 -13.03 13.11
CA CYS A 76 35.56 -12.88 12.14
C CYS A 76 35.34 -13.87 10.98
N GLY A 77 36.04 -13.70 9.87
CA GLY A 77 35.96 -14.59 8.72
C GLY A 77 34.64 -14.47 7.94
N LYS A 78 34.32 -15.53 7.19
CA LYS A 78 33.09 -15.63 6.40
C LYS A 78 31.93 -16.09 7.29
N GLY A 79 30.84 -15.33 7.27
CA GLY A 79 29.61 -15.67 7.96
C GLY A 79 28.38 -15.34 7.11
N VAL A 80 27.22 -15.37 7.77
CA VAL A 80 25.93 -15.13 7.14
C VAL A 80 25.14 -14.10 7.96
N GLN A 81 24.48 -13.18 7.28
CA GLN A 81 23.46 -12.30 7.84
C GLN A 81 22.08 -12.71 7.34
N THR A 82 21.09 -12.62 8.21
CA THR A 82 19.69 -12.91 7.91
C THR A 82 18.82 -11.68 8.12
N ARG A 83 17.67 -11.64 7.45
CA ARG A 83 16.61 -10.64 7.67
C ARG A 83 15.26 -11.27 7.35
N ASN A 84 14.18 -10.69 7.85
CA ASN A 84 12.85 -11.11 7.45
C ASN A 84 12.34 -10.29 6.26
N ALA A 85 11.46 -10.89 5.45
CA ALA A 85 10.76 -10.24 4.36
C ALA A 85 9.27 -10.57 4.43
N THR A 86 8.43 -9.54 4.54
CA THR A 86 6.98 -9.63 4.66
C THR A 86 6.32 -8.88 3.51
N CYS A 87 5.18 -9.38 3.03
CA CYS A 87 4.41 -8.71 2.00
C CYS A 87 3.47 -7.70 2.65
N HIS A 88 3.34 -6.52 2.08
CA HIS A 88 2.48 -5.45 2.61
C HIS A 88 1.69 -4.79 1.49
N ARG A 89 0.47 -4.37 1.80
CA ARG A 89 -0.35 -3.57 0.87
C ARG A 89 0.26 -2.19 0.68
N VAL A 90 0.27 -1.75 -0.57
CA VAL A 90 0.75 -0.44 -0.99
C VAL A 90 -0.33 0.26 -1.80
N ASN A 91 -0.57 1.54 -1.51
CA ASN A 91 -1.55 2.31 -2.25
C ASN A 91 -0.90 3.14 -3.38
N ALA A 92 -1.71 3.86 -4.16
CA ALA A 92 -1.26 4.73 -5.24
C ALA A 92 -0.24 5.80 -4.81
N TYR A 93 -0.19 6.14 -3.51
CA TYR A 93 0.73 7.12 -2.93
C TYR A 93 1.99 6.50 -2.29
N LYS A 94 2.25 5.20 -2.55
CA LYS A 94 3.41 4.43 -2.05
C LYS A 94 3.44 4.26 -0.53
N TRP A 95 2.31 4.44 0.15
CA TRP A 95 2.22 4.15 1.58
C TRP A 95 2.11 2.64 1.79
N ILE A 96 2.90 2.11 2.72
CA ILE A 96 2.98 0.69 3.01
C ILE A 96 2.25 0.44 4.32
N ASN A 97 1.24 -0.45 4.29
CA ASN A 97 0.56 -0.85 5.50
C ASN A 97 1.55 -1.46 6.49
N SER A 98 1.52 -1.04 7.75
CA SER A 98 2.43 -1.55 8.77
C SER A 98 2.15 -3.03 9.09
N GLU A 99 0.90 -3.46 8.93
CA GLU A 99 0.54 -4.86 9.09
C GLU A 99 0.93 -5.70 7.86
N PRO A 100 1.55 -6.88 8.07
CA PRO A 100 1.82 -7.82 6.98
C PRO A 100 0.50 -8.28 6.35
N PHE A 101 0.43 -8.23 5.03
CA PHE A 101 -0.60 -8.94 4.30
C PHE A 101 -0.29 -10.44 4.39
N LEU A 102 -1.22 -11.26 4.87
CA LEU A 102 -1.08 -12.71 4.96
C LEU A 102 -1.46 -13.36 3.63
N LYS A 103 -0.79 -14.45 3.26
CA LYS A 103 -0.99 -15.10 1.96
C LYS A 103 -2.40 -15.66 1.91
N PRO A 104 -3.29 -15.14 1.04
CA PRO A 104 -4.61 -15.70 0.89
C PRO A 104 -4.52 -17.09 0.26
N ASN A 105 -5.47 -17.98 0.60
CA ASN A 105 -5.55 -19.33 0.04
C ASN A 105 -6.10 -19.35 -1.40
N SER A 106 -6.68 -18.24 -1.87
CA SER A 106 -7.22 -18.06 -3.22
C SER A 106 -6.20 -17.43 -4.17
N SER A 107 -6.52 -17.38 -5.46
CA SER A 107 -5.78 -16.70 -6.55
C SER A 107 -5.79 -15.17 -6.46
N GLU A 108 -5.88 -14.62 -5.25
CA GLU A 108 -5.70 -13.19 -5.00
C GLU A 108 -4.27 -12.73 -5.28
N LEU A 109 -4.15 -11.45 -5.59
CA LEU A 109 -2.88 -10.79 -5.83
C LEU A 109 -2.00 -10.90 -4.56
N TRP A 110 -0.80 -11.46 -4.71
CA TRP A 110 0.20 -11.65 -3.66
C TRP A 110 1.56 -11.12 -4.13
N CYS A 111 2.47 -10.76 -3.21
CA CYS A 111 3.84 -10.42 -3.60
C CYS A 111 4.52 -11.63 -4.25
N THR A 112 4.93 -11.51 -5.51
CA THR A 112 5.56 -12.62 -6.25
C THR A 112 6.85 -13.10 -5.57
N THR A 113 7.15 -14.38 -5.73
CA THR A 113 8.41 -14.99 -5.25
C THR A 113 9.62 -14.46 -5.99
N GLU A 114 9.46 -14.07 -7.26
CA GLU A 114 10.52 -13.49 -8.09
C GLU A 114 10.99 -12.13 -7.57
N ASP A 115 10.06 -11.31 -7.07
CA ASP A 115 10.37 -10.02 -6.46
C ASP A 115 10.77 -10.14 -4.98
N LYS A 116 10.76 -11.35 -4.40
CA LYS A 116 11.09 -11.55 -2.99
C LYS A 116 12.55 -11.16 -2.74
N PRO A 117 12.81 -10.15 -1.90
CA PRO A 117 14.16 -9.74 -1.61
C PRO A 117 14.92 -10.83 -0.86
N SER A 118 16.20 -10.99 -1.15
CA SER A 118 17.04 -12.00 -0.50
C SER A 118 17.02 -11.83 1.02
N ILE A 119 16.65 -12.89 1.74
CA ILE A 119 16.60 -12.90 3.22
C ILE A 119 17.91 -13.34 3.86
N THR A 120 18.87 -13.76 3.05
CA THR A 120 20.19 -14.23 3.46
C THR A 120 21.25 -13.57 2.61
N ARG A 121 22.37 -13.16 3.21
CA ARG A 121 23.56 -12.71 2.48
C ARG A 121 24.83 -13.12 3.20
N GLY A 122 25.91 -13.32 2.46
CA GLY A 122 27.24 -13.50 3.02
C GLY A 122 27.76 -12.20 3.65
N CYS A 123 28.50 -12.34 4.74
CA CYS A 123 29.32 -11.29 5.35
C CYS A 123 30.76 -11.79 5.49
N ASN A 124 31.73 -10.89 5.39
CA ASN A 124 33.12 -11.17 5.67
C ASN A 124 33.64 -10.09 6.62
N LEU A 125 34.13 -10.50 7.79
CA LEU A 125 34.64 -9.61 8.83
C LEU A 125 36.17 -9.56 8.90
N GLY A 126 36.87 -10.14 7.91
CA GLY A 126 38.33 -10.18 7.85
C GLY A 126 38.90 -11.47 8.41
N ILE A 127 40.22 -11.58 8.47
CA ILE A 127 40.90 -12.79 8.94
C ILE A 127 40.90 -12.79 10.48
N CYS A 128 40.54 -13.92 11.10
CA CYS A 128 40.45 -14.03 12.56
C CYS A 128 41.77 -13.79 13.30
N SER A 129 42.90 -14.06 12.63
CA SER A 129 44.25 -13.84 13.17
C SER A 129 44.74 -12.39 13.00
N GLU A 130 43.98 -11.52 12.36
CA GLU A 130 44.31 -10.11 12.12
C GLU A 130 43.48 -9.16 12.99
N ASN A 131 43.65 -7.85 12.77
CA ASN A 131 42.84 -6.84 13.41
C ASN A 131 41.44 -6.79 12.77
N ILE A 132 40.41 -6.96 13.58
CA ILE A 132 39.02 -7.06 13.14
C ILE A 132 38.16 -5.92 13.67
N TRP A 133 37.16 -5.55 12.88
CA TRP A 133 36.15 -4.58 13.32
C TRP A 133 35.07 -5.25 14.16
N VAL A 134 34.91 -4.76 15.38
CA VAL A 134 33.83 -5.17 16.29
C VAL A 134 32.78 -4.08 16.34
N ALA A 135 31.52 -4.45 16.04
CA ALA A 135 30.39 -3.54 16.09
C ALA A 135 29.60 -3.73 17.39
N GLY A 136 29.37 -2.63 18.11
CA GLY A 136 28.51 -2.62 19.29
C GLY A 136 27.02 -2.65 18.94
N VAL A 137 26.18 -2.66 19.98
CA VAL A 137 24.72 -2.62 19.85
C VAL A 137 24.24 -1.32 19.20
N TRP A 138 23.13 -1.43 18.46
CA TRP A 138 22.45 -0.27 17.89
C TRP A 138 21.75 0.54 18.98
N SER A 139 21.85 1.86 18.91
CA SER A 139 21.07 2.77 19.74
C SER A 139 19.57 2.64 19.47
N ALA A 140 18.75 3.16 20.38
CA ALA A 140 17.35 3.46 20.07
C ALA A 140 17.25 4.36 18.82
N CYS A 141 16.09 4.30 18.15
CA CYS A 141 15.81 5.22 17.04
C CYS A 141 15.83 6.66 17.56
N ASN A 142 16.43 7.58 16.81
CA ASN A 142 16.53 8.98 17.22
C ASN A 142 15.20 9.76 17.11
N VAL A 143 14.18 9.15 16.51
CA VAL A 143 12.82 9.68 16.42
C VAL A 143 11.88 8.76 17.18
N LYS A 144 10.74 9.30 17.63
CA LYS A 144 9.66 8.54 18.27
C LYS A 144 8.56 8.12 17.29
N CYS A 145 8.61 8.64 16.06
CA CYS A 145 7.66 8.38 14.99
C CYS A 145 8.34 8.60 13.63
N GLY A 146 7.80 7.99 12.57
CA GLY A 146 8.27 8.16 11.20
C GLY A 146 9.64 7.53 10.93
N THR A 147 10.35 8.05 9.94
CA THR A 147 11.65 7.51 9.54
C THR A 147 12.79 8.20 10.29
N GLY A 148 13.59 7.43 11.02
CA GLY A 148 14.74 7.91 11.77
C GLY A 148 16.03 7.18 11.42
N ARG A 149 17.02 7.32 12.32
CA ARG A 149 18.33 6.71 12.25
C ARG A 149 18.77 6.15 13.60
N GLN A 150 19.29 4.93 13.58
CA GLN A 150 20.04 4.35 14.69
C GLN A 150 21.54 4.53 14.46
N ARG A 151 22.31 4.64 15.53
CA ARG A 151 23.76 4.72 15.50
C ARG A 151 24.35 3.61 16.35
N ARG A 152 25.55 3.14 16.00
CA ARG A 152 26.33 2.25 16.84
C ARG A 152 27.79 2.65 16.87
N ARG A 153 28.47 2.23 17.93
CA ARG A 153 29.93 2.33 18.05
C ARG A 153 30.55 1.14 17.33
N VAL A 154 31.70 1.38 16.69
CA VAL A 154 32.46 0.37 15.93
C VAL A 154 33.92 0.64 16.25
N TYR A 155 34.62 -0.40 16.70
CA TYR A 155 35.99 -0.32 17.18
C TYR A 155 36.85 -1.38 16.52
N CYS A 156 38.13 -1.06 16.30
CA CYS A 156 39.12 -2.01 15.84
C CYS A 156 39.68 -2.80 17.04
N HIS A 157 39.69 -4.12 16.93
CA HIS A 157 40.23 -5.03 17.93
C HIS A 157 41.30 -5.91 17.30
N ARG A 158 42.36 -6.20 18.06
CA ARG A 158 43.36 -7.20 17.67
C ARG A 158 42.84 -8.62 17.97
N ALA A 159 43.53 -9.65 17.47
CA ALA A 159 43.19 -11.05 17.69
C ALA A 159 43.05 -11.46 19.18
N ASP A 160 43.74 -10.76 20.09
CA ASP A 160 43.64 -10.93 21.55
C ASP A 160 42.42 -10.22 22.18
N GLY A 161 41.56 -9.61 21.36
CA GLY A 161 40.39 -8.85 21.79
C GLY A 161 40.68 -7.44 22.29
N LYS A 162 41.95 -7.00 22.32
CA LYS A 162 42.30 -5.66 22.79
C LYS A 162 41.89 -4.60 21.77
N ARG A 163 41.20 -3.55 22.24
CA ARG A 163 40.84 -2.40 21.42
C ARG A 163 42.10 -1.60 21.04
N ILE A 164 42.23 -1.30 19.76
CA ILE A 164 43.36 -0.58 19.16
C ILE A 164 42.88 0.59 18.31
N SER A 165 43.82 1.31 17.69
CA SER A 165 43.48 2.43 16.78
C SER A 165 42.67 1.93 15.59
N ASN A 166 41.65 2.71 15.21
CA ASN A 166 40.80 2.42 14.06
C ASN A 166 41.57 2.34 12.73
N SER A 167 42.73 3.02 12.63
CA SER A 167 43.57 2.98 11.42
C SER A 167 44.27 1.63 11.19
N GLN A 168 44.27 0.73 12.19
CA GLN A 168 44.93 -0.57 12.11
C GLN A 168 44.02 -1.70 11.58
N CYS A 169 42.74 -1.42 11.34
CA CYS A 169 41.82 -2.32 10.68
C CYS A 169 41.57 -1.85 9.24
N ASP A 170 41.32 -2.80 8.32
CA ASP A 170 40.96 -2.46 6.94
C ASP A 170 39.61 -1.72 6.91
N GLU A 171 39.63 -0.47 6.44
CA GLU A 171 38.43 0.38 6.34
C GLU A 171 37.36 -0.21 5.41
N LYS A 172 37.74 -1.05 4.43
CA LYS A 172 36.79 -1.73 3.53
C LYS A 172 35.89 -2.72 4.27
N LEU A 173 36.40 -3.30 5.35
CA LEU A 173 35.67 -4.26 6.18
C LEU A 173 34.86 -3.57 7.29
N ARG A 174 34.92 -2.24 7.39
CA ARG A 174 34.29 -1.49 8.48
C ARG A 174 32.76 -1.61 8.45
N PRO A 175 32.15 -2.14 9.53
CA PRO A 175 30.70 -2.23 9.62
C PRO A 175 30.00 -0.87 9.61
N GLN A 176 28.78 -0.84 9.08
CA GLN A 176 27.96 0.37 9.03
C GLN A 176 27.72 0.95 10.42
N ARG A 177 27.97 2.25 10.61
CA ARG A 177 27.77 2.95 11.89
C ARG A 177 26.38 3.58 12.04
N ARG A 178 25.62 3.67 10.94
CA ARG A 178 24.30 4.28 10.89
C ARG A 178 23.37 3.40 10.06
N ARG A 179 22.14 3.19 10.52
CA ARG A 179 21.08 2.56 9.72
C ARG A 179 19.76 3.30 9.88
N ARG A 180 18.85 3.13 8.92
CA ARG A 180 17.47 3.65 9.01
C ARG A 180 16.66 2.81 9.98
N CYS A 181 15.79 3.46 10.74
CA CYS A 181 14.72 2.84 11.53
C CYS A 181 13.39 3.46 11.09
N HIS A 182 12.31 2.70 11.20
CA HIS A 182 10.96 3.16 10.90
C HIS A 182 10.13 2.93 12.15
N GLU A 183 9.69 4.04 12.76
CA GLU A 183 8.79 4.07 13.90
C GLU A 183 7.34 4.27 13.42
N ARG A 184 6.38 4.21 14.34
CA ARG A 184 4.96 4.49 14.08
C ARG A 184 4.74 5.80 13.31
N PRO A 185 3.68 5.96 12.50
CA PRO A 185 3.38 7.21 11.81
C PRO A 185 3.32 8.42 12.76
N CYS A 186 3.88 9.56 12.34
CA CYS A 186 3.90 10.78 13.16
C CYS A 186 2.53 11.46 13.29
N ALA A 187 1.74 11.44 12.22
CA ALA A 187 0.35 11.87 12.30
C ALA A 187 -0.51 10.80 12.99
N ALA A 188 -1.61 11.23 13.60
CA ALA A 188 -2.61 10.31 14.13
C ALA A 188 -3.35 9.63 12.97
N ILE A 189 -3.57 8.33 13.08
CA ILE A 189 -4.18 7.54 12.01
C ILE A 189 -5.65 7.18 12.30
N ASN A 190 -6.11 7.41 13.53
CA ASN A 190 -7.46 7.12 13.99
C ASN A 190 -7.81 7.96 15.25
N CYS A 191 -9.06 7.91 15.70
CA CYS A 191 -9.52 8.71 16.84
C CYS A 191 -8.88 8.25 18.16
N LEU A 192 -8.63 6.94 18.32
CA LEU A 192 -7.94 6.39 19.49
C LEU A 192 -6.50 6.89 19.61
N ASP A 193 -5.82 7.07 18.49
CA ASP A 193 -4.49 7.63 18.40
C ASP A 193 -4.48 9.10 18.80
N ILE A 194 -5.50 9.87 18.38
CA ILE A 194 -5.68 11.26 18.81
C ILE A 194 -5.90 11.31 20.33
N GLN A 195 -6.82 10.48 20.85
CA GLN A 195 -7.13 10.39 22.27
C GLN A 195 -5.86 10.16 23.10
N LYS A 196 -5.02 9.21 22.70
CA LYS A 196 -3.77 8.85 23.41
C LYS A 196 -2.64 9.85 23.24
N ARG A 197 -2.56 10.56 22.11
CA ARG A 197 -1.46 11.50 21.81
C ARG A 197 -1.72 12.90 22.36
N SER A 198 -2.96 13.35 22.29
CA SER A 198 -3.35 14.73 22.58
C SER A 198 -4.21 14.87 23.84
N ASN A 199 -4.55 13.74 24.51
CA ASN A 199 -5.47 13.70 25.66
C ASN A 199 -6.84 14.34 25.37
N ILE A 200 -7.27 14.34 24.11
CA ILE A 200 -8.60 14.81 23.71
C ILE A 200 -9.60 13.70 24.01
N THR A 201 -10.65 14.01 24.78
CA THR A 201 -11.69 13.04 25.20
C THR A 201 -13.10 13.50 24.88
N PHE A 202 -13.26 14.64 24.19
CA PHE A 202 -14.54 15.14 23.73
C PHE A 202 -14.76 14.80 22.25
N ASP A 203 -16.02 14.63 21.88
CA ASP A 203 -16.42 14.31 20.52
C ASP A 203 -16.27 15.54 19.62
N GLY A 204 -15.88 15.34 18.35
CA GLY A 204 -15.68 16.45 17.42
C GLY A 204 -14.92 16.11 16.15
N GLU A 205 -14.83 17.10 15.27
CA GLU A 205 -14.05 17.01 14.03
C GLU A 205 -12.55 17.02 14.32
N GLN A 206 -11.82 16.06 13.76
CA GLN A 206 -10.39 15.91 13.92
C GLN A 206 -9.73 15.60 12.57
N GLU A 207 -8.46 15.94 12.42
CA GLU A 207 -7.68 15.58 11.24
C GLU A 207 -6.88 14.31 11.51
N ILE A 208 -7.18 13.26 10.75
CA ILE A 208 -6.42 12.01 10.77
C ILE A 208 -5.75 11.77 9.43
N PHE A 209 -4.63 11.07 9.47
CA PHE A 209 -3.82 10.80 8.29
C PHE A 209 -4.15 9.43 7.73
N ILE A 210 -4.99 9.41 6.70
CA ILE A 210 -5.44 8.21 6.00
C ILE A 210 -4.81 8.20 4.61
N ARG A 211 -4.14 7.09 4.26
CA ARG A 211 -3.65 6.81 2.88
C ARG A 211 -2.74 7.91 2.28
N GLY A 212 -2.07 8.73 3.07
CA GLY A 212 -1.18 9.79 2.58
C GLY A 212 -1.81 11.18 2.54
N ARG A 213 -3.06 11.32 2.98
CA ARG A 213 -3.79 12.59 3.04
C ARG A 213 -4.30 12.83 4.45
N TYR A 214 -4.34 14.09 4.84
CA TYR A 214 -5.13 14.50 5.99
C TYR A 214 -6.59 14.51 5.58
N VAL A 215 -7.40 13.79 6.33
CA VAL A 215 -8.85 13.69 6.16
C VAL A 215 -9.48 14.18 7.44
N LYS A 216 -10.46 15.06 7.32
CA LYS A 216 -11.27 15.49 8.45
C LYS A 216 -12.32 14.43 8.73
N ILE A 217 -12.32 13.93 9.97
CA ILE A 217 -13.24 12.90 10.44
C ILE A 217 -13.87 13.34 11.75
N TYR A 218 -15.12 13.00 11.96
CA TYR A 218 -15.77 13.19 13.25
C TYR A 218 -15.45 12.01 14.15
N CYS A 219 -14.81 12.28 15.28
CA CYS A 219 -14.55 11.31 16.33
C CYS A 219 -15.69 11.35 17.35
N ALA A 220 -16.42 10.25 17.51
CA ALA A 220 -17.44 10.08 18.54
C ALA A 220 -16.98 9.13 19.64
N LYS A 221 -17.61 9.21 20.82
CA LYS A 221 -17.28 8.38 22.00
C LYS A 221 -15.81 8.51 22.42
N MET A 222 -15.25 9.72 22.29
CA MET A 222 -13.86 10.04 22.63
C MET A 222 -13.55 9.92 24.12
N ASN A 223 -14.56 9.81 24.98
CA ASN A 223 -14.41 9.52 26.40
C ASN A 223 -14.32 8.02 26.70
N THR A 224 -14.47 7.14 25.71
CA THR A 224 -14.44 5.68 25.88
C THR A 224 -13.11 5.08 25.43
N SER A 225 -12.90 3.79 25.72
CA SER A 225 -11.74 3.03 25.25
C SER A 225 -11.78 2.68 23.76
N LYS A 226 -12.89 2.93 23.07
CA LYS A 226 -13.13 2.62 21.66
C LYS A 226 -13.88 3.79 20.98
N PRO A 227 -13.19 4.91 20.71
CA PRO A 227 -13.78 5.97 19.91
C PRO A 227 -14.11 5.46 18.51
N GLN A 228 -15.12 6.06 17.89
CA GLN A 228 -15.63 5.67 16.58
C GLN A 228 -15.48 6.80 15.57
N GLU A 229 -15.13 6.43 14.34
CA GLU A 229 -14.87 7.32 13.22
C GLU A 229 -16.08 7.50 12.30
N TYR A 230 -16.44 8.74 12.01
CA TYR A 230 -17.54 9.09 11.09
C TYR A 230 -17.14 10.14 10.06
N ILE A 231 -17.61 9.99 8.81
CA ILE A 231 -17.55 11.06 7.81
C ILE A 231 -18.76 11.97 8.00
N THR A 232 -18.51 13.27 8.10
CA THR A 232 -19.57 14.29 8.15
C THR A 232 -20.07 14.63 6.75
N LEU A 233 -21.39 14.62 6.57
CA LEU A 233 -22.04 14.88 5.30
C LEU A 233 -22.44 16.35 5.21
N ILE A 234 -21.86 17.07 4.24
CA ILE A 234 -21.85 18.54 4.23
C ILE A 234 -23.11 19.11 3.56
N ARG A 235 -23.80 18.33 2.72
CA ARG A 235 -24.96 18.79 1.95
C ARG A 235 -26.31 18.75 2.69
N GLY A 236 -26.30 18.35 3.97
CA GLY A 236 -27.51 18.31 4.81
C GLY A 236 -28.53 17.26 4.36
N ASP A 237 -29.68 17.25 5.02
CA ASP A 237 -30.69 16.18 4.93
C ASP A 237 -31.36 16.05 3.55
N GLN A 238 -31.38 17.12 2.75
CA GLN A 238 -31.97 17.14 1.41
C GLN A 238 -31.19 16.31 0.39
N ASP A 239 -29.90 16.11 0.63
CA ASP A 239 -29.00 15.36 -0.27
C ASP A 239 -28.48 14.07 0.36
N ASN A 240 -28.64 13.90 1.68
CA ASN A 240 -28.10 12.76 2.44
C ASN A 240 -29.23 11.97 3.11
N TYR A 241 -30.04 11.32 2.29
CA TYR A 241 -31.16 10.52 2.76
C TYR A 241 -31.24 9.16 2.05
N SER A 242 -31.92 8.24 2.72
CA SER A 242 -32.41 6.99 2.16
C SER A 242 -33.93 6.99 2.30
N GLU A 243 -34.62 6.74 1.19
CA GLU A 243 -36.07 6.72 1.14
C GLU A 243 -36.55 5.40 0.57
N VAL A 244 -37.56 4.82 1.22
CA VAL A 244 -38.22 3.60 0.79
C VAL A 244 -39.71 3.90 0.68
N TYR A 245 -40.29 3.59 -0.47
CA TYR A 245 -41.72 3.74 -0.74
C TYR A 245 -42.44 2.41 -0.55
N SER A 246 -43.74 2.47 -0.25
CA SER A 246 -44.62 1.29 -0.19
C SER A 246 -45.07 0.78 -1.56
N LYS A 247 -44.55 1.38 -2.64
CA LYS A 247 -44.92 1.07 -4.02
C LYS A 247 -43.67 0.78 -4.83
N LYS A 248 -43.72 -0.26 -5.66
CA LYS A 248 -42.65 -0.66 -6.58
C LYS A 248 -43.11 -0.50 -8.03
N LEU A 249 -42.23 -0.05 -8.92
CA LEU A 249 -42.54 0.04 -10.35
C LEU A 249 -42.90 -1.34 -10.92
N THR A 250 -43.96 -1.38 -11.73
CA THR A 250 -44.34 -2.61 -12.45
C THR A 250 -43.28 -2.98 -13.49
N ASN A 251 -42.62 -1.97 -14.09
CA ASN A 251 -41.47 -2.13 -14.98
C ASN A 251 -40.39 -1.08 -14.63
N PRO A 252 -39.18 -1.50 -14.20
CA PRO A 252 -38.09 -0.60 -13.79
C PRO A 252 -37.67 0.41 -14.87
N ASP A 253 -37.81 0.08 -16.15
CA ASP A 253 -37.29 0.88 -17.26
C ASP A 253 -38.28 1.94 -17.78
N THR A 254 -39.48 2.03 -17.19
CA THR A 254 -40.60 2.83 -17.72
C THR A 254 -40.78 4.21 -17.10
N CYS A 255 -40.02 4.55 -16.05
CA CYS A 255 -40.11 5.83 -15.35
C CYS A 255 -38.78 6.62 -15.51
N PRO A 256 -38.80 7.95 -15.72
CA PRO A 256 -37.60 8.72 -16.06
C PRO A 256 -36.56 8.76 -14.93
N TYR A 257 -35.29 8.54 -15.28
CA TYR A 257 -34.15 8.68 -14.37
C TYR A 257 -33.84 10.17 -14.12
N GLY A 258 -33.92 10.64 -12.87
CA GLY A 258 -33.44 11.97 -12.47
C GLY A 258 -34.44 13.13 -12.47
N GLY A 259 -35.76 12.87 -12.55
CA GLY A 259 -36.81 13.89 -12.39
C GLY A 259 -37.82 13.52 -11.30
N SER A 260 -38.51 14.53 -10.74
CA SER A 260 -39.52 14.38 -9.68
C SER A 260 -40.42 13.16 -9.94
N ARG A 261 -40.38 12.18 -9.04
CA ARG A 261 -41.11 10.91 -9.15
C ARG A 261 -42.60 11.17 -8.86
N TYR A 262 -43.33 11.68 -9.85
CA TYR A 262 -44.77 11.91 -9.74
C TYR A 262 -45.52 10.58 -9.62
N ASP A 263 -46.68 10.58 -8.93
CA ASP A 263 -47.65 9.47 -8.79
C ASP A 263 -48.20 8.92 -10.14
N ALA A 264 -47.69 9.39 -11.27
CA ALA A 264 -48.11 9.01 -12.62
C ALA A 264 -47.44 7.71 -13.14
N CYS A 265 -46.44 7.17 -12.44
CA CYS A 265 -45.80 5.91 -12.85
C CYS A 265 -46.62 4.69 -12.37
N ASN A 266 -46.77 3.68 -13.23
CA ASN A 266 -47.50 2.44 -12.89
C ASN A 266 -46.70 1.64 -11.87
N CYS A 267 -47.21 1.61 -10.63
CA CYS A 267 -46.62 0.92 -9.50
C CYS A 267 -47.59 -0.07 -8.86
N VAL A 268 -47.06 -1.12 -8.25
CA VAL A 268 -47.81 -2.08 -7.43
C VAL A 268 -47.52 -1.76 -5.96
N ASN A 269 -48.56 -1.82 -5.11
CA ASN A 269 -48.36 -1.75 -3.66
C ASN A 269 -47.62 -3.02 -3.21
N ASP A 270 -46.56 -2.82 -2.45
CA ASP A 270 -45.85 -3.91 -1.79
C ASP A 270 -46.09 -3.79 -0.28
N ASP A 271 -47.11 -4.49 0.21
CA ASP A 271 -47.50 -4.48 1.63
C ASP A 271 -46.42 -5.08 2.54
N SER A 272 -45.39 -5.74 1.98
CA SER A 272 -44.23 -6.22 2.73
C SER A 272 -43.23 -5.12 3.05
N ILE A 273 -43.28 -4.00 2.32
CA ILE A 273 -42.35 -2.88 2.44
C ILE A 273 -43.05 -1.72 3.14
N ARG A 274 -42.58 -1.39 4.34
CA ARG A 274 -43.06 -0.20 5.02
C ARG A 274 -42.36 1.03 4.43
N PRO A 275 -43.08 2.13 4.14
CA PRO A 275 -42.44 3.34 3.68
C PRO A 275 -41.69 4.01 4.83
N GLY A 276 -40.61 4.70 4.50
CA GLY A 276 -39.86 5.49 5.48
C GLY A 276 -38.74 6.31 4.85
N LEU A 277 -38.35 7.34 5.60
CA LEU A 277 -37.27 8.25 5.26
C LEU A 277 -36.24 8.22 6.38
N THR A 278 -34.97 8.10 6.03
CA THR A 278 -33.84 8.20 6.95
C THR A 278 -32.89 9.26 6.45
N THR A 279 -32.62 10.30 7.23
CA THR A 279 -31.60 11.31 6.91
C THR A 279 -30.33 11.03 7.69
N PHE A 280 -29.18 11.32 7.11
CA PHE A 280 -27.87 11.05 7.69
C PHE A 280 -27.07 12.34 7.80
N GLN A 281 -26.64 12.67 9.02
CA GLN A 281 -25.70 13.78 9.23
C GLN A 281 -24.24 13.29 9.14
N ARG A 282 -24.00 12.06 9.57
CA ARG A 282 -22.69 11.41 9.52
C ARG A 282 -22.83 9.92 9.28
N ILE A 283 -21.82 9.31 8.67
CA ILE A 283 -21.74 7.87 8.46
C ILE A 283 -20.50 7.26 9.07
N ALA A 284 -20.68 6.16 9.80
CA ALA A 284 -19.57 5.41 10.39
C ALA A 284 -18.72 4.77 9.30
N ILE A 285 -17.40 4.81 9.46
CA ILE A 285 -16.48 4.20 8.51
C ILE A 285 -15.43 3.33 9.17
N ASN A 286 -15.08 2.25 8.51
CA ASN A 286 -13.88 1.50 8.83
C ASN A 286 -12.70 2.15 8.11
N ILE A 287 -11.90 2.93 8.83
CA ILE A 287 -10.74 3.66 8.29
C ILE A 287 -9.63 2.77 7.68
N THR A 288 -9.61 1.47 8.01
CA THR A 288 -8.66 0.51 7.44
C THR A 288 -9.12 0.05 6.05
N SER A 289 -10.37 -0.39 5.92
CA SER A 289 -10.93 -0.84 4.63
C SER A 289 -11.43 0.32 3.76
N LEU A 290 -11.73 1.47 4.37
CA LEU A 290 -12.55 2.57 3.84
C LEU A 290 -13.97 2.15 3.43
N ALA A 291 -14.49 1.10 4.05
CA ALA A 291 -15.89 0.72 3.89
C ALA A 291 -16.77 1.51 4.87
N VAL A 292 -17.99 1.83 4.43
CA VAL A 292 -19.03 2.39 5.30
C VAL A 292 -19.61 1.28 6.16
N ILE A 293 -19.84 1.58 7.43
CA ILE A 293 -20.46 0.68 8.41
C ILE A 293 -21.97 0.95 8.36
N THR A 294 -22.68 0.09 7.64
CA THR A 294 -24.08 0.32 7.23
C THR A 294 -25.11 0.08 8.34
N ASN A 295 -24.69 -0.53 9.44
CA ASN A 295 -25.53 -0.86 10.59
C ASN A 295 -25.35 0.10 11.78
N ASP A 296 -24.59 1.19 11.62
CA ASP A 296 -24.43 2.23 12.64
C ASP A 296 -25.39 3.41 12.36
N TRP A 297 -26.33 3.61 13.28
CA TRP A 297 -27.42 4.60 13.19
C TRP A 297 -27.20 5.83 14.06
N THR A 298 -25.99 6.00 14.62
CA THR A 298 -25.73 6.98 15.69
C THR A 298 -26.07 8.42 15.28
N PHE A 299 -25.85 8.76 14.01
CA PHE A 299 -26.09 10.11 13.45
C PHE A 299 -27.13 10.10 12.33
N SER A 300 -28.08 9.18 12.39
CA SER A 300 -29.24 9.12 11.49
C SER A 300 -30.51 9.56 12.20
N GLN A 301 -31.42 10.22 11.47
CA GLN A 301 -32.76 10.57 11.95
C GLN A 301 -33.80 9.90 11.05
N THR A 302 -34.80 9.27 11.66
CA THR A 302 -35.94 8.65 10.97
C THR A 302 -37.23 9.34 11.41
N PRO A 303 -37.77 10.29 10.63
CA PRO A 303 -39.03 10.95 10.94
C PRO A 303 -40.23 9.99 10.96
N VAL A 304 -40.12 8.88 10.23
CA VAL A 304 -41.15 7.83 10.14
C VAL A 304 -40.63 6.57 10.85
N CYS A 305 -41.48 5.86 11.59
CA CYS A 305 -41.12 4.79 12.54
C CYS A 305 -40.31 3.58 12.00
N ASN A 306 -39.98 3.53 10.70
CA ASN A 306 -39.23 2.41 10.11
C ASN A 306 -37.81 2.85 9.71
N ARG A 307 -36.81 2.12 10.23
CA ARG A 307 -35.38 2.33 9.95
C ARG A 307 -34.94 1.40 8.82
N PHE A 308 -34.25 1.92 7.81
CA PHE A 308 -33.81 1.14 6.64
C PHE A 308 -32.29 1.11 6.53
N LEU A 309 -31.75 -0.10 6.29
CA LEU A 309 -30.33 -0.37 6.10
C LEU A 309 -29.75 0.47 4.95
N LEU A 310 -28.52 0.98 5.15
CA LEU A 310 -27.71 1.49 4.05
C LEU A 310 -27.31 0.29 3.17
N GLU A 311 -28.04 0.02 2.09
CA GLU A 311 -27.59 -0.90 1.04
C GLU A 311 -27.29 -0.08 -0.23
N ASN A 312 -26.24 -0.45 -0.97
CA ASN A 312 -25.83 0.20 -2.23
C ASN A 312 -25.47 1.70 -2.10
N LEU A 313 -24.39 2.00 -1.37
CA LEU A 313 -23.79 3.33 -1.37
C LEU A 313 -23.16 3.67 -2.73
N GLU A 314 -23.66 4.73 -3.38
CA GLU A 314 -22.96 5.38 -4.48
C GLU A 314 -22.26 6.66 -4.01
N ILE A 315 -20.93 6.74 -4.21
CA ILE A 315 -20.18 7.99 -4.04
C ILE A 315 -20.38 8.79 -5.32
N VAL A 316 -21.28 9.78 -5.29
CA VAL A 316 -21.69 10.52 -6.50
C VAL A 316 -20.58 11.46 -7.02
N THR A 317 -19.69 12.00 -6.17
CA THR A 317 -18.59 12.85 -6.65
C THR A 317 -17.29 12.73 -5.84
N ALA A 318 -16.16 13.02 -6.49
CA ALA A 318 -14.80 12.92 -5.94
C ALA A 318 -14.45 14.01 -4.90
N ASP A 319 -15.21 15.11 -4.86
CA ASP A 319 -14.93 16.28 -4.01
C ASP A 319 -15.97 16.49 -2.90
N HIS A 320 -17.12 15.81 -2.96
CA HIS A 320 -18.19 15.90 -1.96
C HIS A 320 -18.90 14.54 -1.81
N LEU A 321 -18.82 13.93 -0.62
CA LEU A 321 -19.63 12.74 -0.30
C LEU A 321 -21.09 13.16 -0.21
N VAL A 322 -21.89 12.67 -1.16
CA VAL A 322 -23.34 12.70 -1.14
C VAL A 322 -23.78 11.24 -1.08
N LEU A 323 -24.61 10.90 -0.09
CA LEU A 323 -25.19 9.57 0.04
C LEU A 323 -26.59 9.59 -0.52
N LYS A 324 -26.75 9.04 -1.72
CA LYS A 324 -28.05 8.68 -2.25
C LYS A 324 -28.18 7.18 -2.19
N VAL A 325 -29.10 6.69 -1.36
CA VAL A 325 -29.48 5.28 -1.33
C VAL A 325 -30.86 5.20 -1.96
N ASP A 326 -30.86 4.97 -3.28
CA ASP A 326 -32.07 4.70 -4.04
C ASP A 326 -32.29 3.19 -4.03
N PHE A 327 -33.36 2.71 -3.38
CA PHE A 327 -33.87 1.37 -3.64
C PHE A 327 -34.78 1.43 -4.88
N LEU A 328 -34.53 0.54 -5.85
CA LEU A 328 -35.25 0.40 -7.12
C LEU A 328 -36.74 0.07 -6.94
#